data_AF-A0A6A4H102-F1
#
_entry.id   AF-A0A6A4H102-F1
#
_cell.length_a   1.000
_cell.length_b   1.000
_cell.length_c   1.000
_cell.angle_alpha   90.00
_cell.angle_beta   90.00
_cell.angle_gamma   90.00
#
_symmetry.space_group_name_H-M   'P 1'
#
loop_
_entity.id
_entity.type
_entity.pdbx_description
1 polymer ?
#
loop_
_entity_poly.entity_id
_entity_poly.type
_entity_poly.pdbx_seq_one_letter_code
_entity_poly.pdbx_strand_id
1 'polypeptide(L)'
;MNSSSPVIKNFKDWRVRHDPPPDVHIVRFTNRKLNYHSYYAPEGYTPEEILQFPGAKRCLPGTADKVKEWIETNEKKGICDARTRTVWKKKPGSDELFDTGITY
;
A
#
# COMPACT_ATOMS: atom_id res chain seq x y z
N MET A 1 -16.61 30.98 -2.21
CA MET A 1 -15.23 30.70 -1.76
C MET A 1 -15.26 29.34 -1.09
N ASN A 2 -14.87 28.27 -1.79
CA ASN A 2 -14.89 26.92 -1.23
C ASN A 2 -13.69 26.76 -0.29
N SER A 3 -13.93 26.94 1.00
CA SER A 3 -12.99 26.62 2.07
C SER A 3 -12.84 25.09 2.16
N SER A 4 -12.08 24.50 1.25
CA SER A 4 -11.61 23.13 1.39
C SER A 4 -10.55 23.15 2.49
N SER A 5 -10.95 22.85 3.73
CA SER A 5 -10.02 22.65 4.83
C SER A 5 -8.93 21.67 4.37
N PRO A 6 -7.63 21.94 4.62
CA PRO A 6 -6.61 20.96 4.31
C PRO A 6 -6.99 19.67 5.06
N VAL A 7 -7.19 18.58 4.33
CA VAL A 7 -7.35 17.26 4.94
C VAL A 7 -6.10 17.05 5.77
N ILE A 8 -6.21 17.19 7.09
CA ILE A 8 -5.07 17.05 8.00
C ILE A 8 -4.61 15.60 7.88
N LYS A 9 -3.53 15.39 7.13
CA LYS A 9 -2.92 14.07 6.96
C LYS A 9 -2.34 13.64 8.30
N ASN A 10 -3.09 12.83 9.05
CA ASN A 10 -2.62 12.31 10.33
C ASN A 10 -1.92 10.96 10.13
N PHE A 11 -0.60 11.00 9.98
CA PHE A 11 0.23 9.81 9.77
C PHE A 11 0.11 8.78 10.92
N LYS A 12 -0.22 9.21 12.15
CA LYS A 12 -0.34 8.32 13.31
C LYS A 12 -1.53 7.35 13.23
N ASP A 13 -2.53 7.68 12.41
CA ASP A 13 -3.72 6.85 12.20
C ASP A 13 -3.46 5.69 11.23
N TRP A 14 -2.32 5.74 10.53
CA TRP A 14 -1.85 4.68 9.66
C TRP A 14 -1.10 3.59 10.42
N ARG A 15 -1.15 2.39 9.87
CA ARG A 15 -0.37 1.23 10.28
C ARG A 15 0.09 0.50 9.03
N VAL A 16 1.40 0.28 8.95
CA VAL A 16 2.05 -0.51 7.90
C VAL A 16 2.60 -1.78 8.53
N ARG A 17 2.27 -2.93 7.96
CA ARG A 17 2.71 -4.24 8.45
C ARG A 17 3.02 -5.17 7.28
N HIS A 18 3.90 -6.14 7.52
CA HIS A 18 3.99 -7.32 6.68
C HIS A 18 2.85 -8.27 6.99
N ASP A 19 2.37 -8.97 5.97
CA ASP A 19 1.54 -10.15 6.19
C ASP A 19 2.38 -11.28 6.81
N PRO A 20 1.73 -12.22 7.52
CA PRO A 20 2.43 -13.33 8.13
C PRO A 20 3.06 -14.25 7.06
N PRO A 21 4.06 -15.07 7.42
CA PRO A 21 4.60 -16.09 6.53
C PRO A 21 3.48 -16.95 5.90
N PRO A 22 3.57 -17.34 4.61
CA PRO A 22 4.72 -17.17 3.71
C PRO A 22 4.85 -15.79 3.04
N ASP A 23 3.87 -14.91 3.21
CA ASP A 23 3.71 -13.66 2.47
C ASP A 23 4.38 -12.44 3.12
N VAL A 24 5.54 -12.67 3.76
CA VAL A 24 6.29 -11.61 4.44
C VAL A 24 6.76 -10.49 3.50
N HIS A 25 6.78 -10.73 2.18
CA HIS A 25 7.06 -9.70 1.18
C HIS A 25 5.86 -8.80 0.88
N ILE A 26 4.64 -9.18 1.30
CA ILE A 26 3.44 -8.38 1.11
C ILE A 26 3.33 -7.35 2.23
N VAL A 27 3.17 -6.09 1.85
CA VAL A 27 2.98 -4.96 2.76
C VAL A 27 1.52 -4.54 2.75
N ARG A 28 0.95 -4.39 3.94
CA ARG A 28 -0.42 -3.98 4.17
C ARG A 28 -0.48 -2.61 4.81
N PHE A 29 -1.27 -1.72 4.24
CA PHE A 29 -1.61 -0.40 4.75
C PHE A 29 -3.00 -0.42 5.35
N THR A 30 -3.12 0.09 6.57
CA THR A 30 -4.41 0.21 7.25
C THR A 30 -4.56 1.55 7.92
N ASN A 31 -5.75 2.12 7.82
CA ASN A 31 -6.17 3.28 8.61
C ASN A 31 -7.56 3.01 9.16
N ARG A 32 -7.65 2.73 10.47
CA ARG A 32 -8.91 2.34 11.12
C ARG A 32 -9.94 3.47 11.13
N LYS A 33 -9.51 4.73 11.20
CA LYS A 33 -10.43 5.88 11.23
C LYS A 33 -11.14 6.09 9.91
N LEU A 34 -10.47 5.73 8.81
CA LEU A 34 -11.02 5.81 7.45
C LEU A 34 -11.66 4.49 7.00
N ASN A 35 -11.69 3.47 7.86
CA ASN A 35 -12.01 2.09 7.48
C ASN A 35 -11.23 1.62 6.24
N TYR A 36 -9.98 2.08 6.10
CA TYR A 36 -9.15 1.84 4.93
C TYR A 36 -8.25 0.63 5.13
N HIS A 37 -8.19 -0.22 4.11
CA HIS A 37 -7.32 -1.39 4.07
C HIS A 37 -6.88 -1.65 2.62
N SER A 38 -5.57 -1.65 2.36
CA SER A 38 -5.04 -1.94 1.03
C SER A 38 -3.65 -2.57 1.09
N TYR A 39 -3.32 -3.34 0.07
CA TYR A 39 -1.95 -3.83 -0.18
C TYR A 39 -1.16 -2.88 -1.10
N TYR A 40 -1.85 -1.92 -1.73
CA TYR A 40 -1.23 -0.82 -2.45
C TYR A 40 -0.97 0.37 -1.53
N ALA A 41 0.02 1.19 -1.91
CA ALA A 41 0.23 2.47 -1.27
C ALA A 41 -1.04 3.34 -1.36
N PRO A 42 -1.40 4.07 -0.29
CA PRO A 42 -2.57 4.92 -0.31
C PRO A 42 -2.37 6.11 -1.25
N GLU A 43 -3.40 6.41 -2.03
CA GLU A 43 -3.38 7.55 -2.96
C GLU A 43 -3.29 8.88 -2.21
N GLY A 44 -2.68 9.86 -2.87
CA GLY A 44 -2.52 11.21 -2.31
C GLY A 44 -1.42 11.34 -1.26
N TYR A 45 -0.64 10.28 -0.99
CA TYR A 45 0.56 10.33 -0.15
C TYR A 45 1.83 10.19 -0.97
N THR A 46 2.83 11.02 -0.70
CA THR A 46 4.15 10.89 -1.31
C THR A 46 4.95 9.76 -0.66
N PRO A 47 6.00 9.22 -1.32
CA PRO A 47 6.88 8.22 -0.71
C PRO A 47 7.48 8.66 0.63
N GLU A 48 7.82 9.94 0.77
CA GLU A 48 8.34 10.53 2.01
C GLU A 48 7.29 10.55 3.12
N GLU A 49 6.03 10.85 2.78
CA GLU A 49 4.92 10.83 3.73
C GLU A 49 4.61 9.39 4.17
N ILE A 50 4.64 8.43 3.24
CA ILE A 50 4.41 7.01 3.53
C ILE A 50 5.47 6.49 4.52
N LEU A 51 6.73 6.92 4.39
CA LEU A 51 7.80 6.55 5.32
C LEU A 51 7.59 7.06 6.74
N GLN A 52 6.72 8.05 6.94
CA GLN A 52 6.34 8.55 8.26
C GLN A 52 5.24 7.71 8.91
N PHE A 53 4.62 6.77 8.19
CA PHE A 53 3.60 5.91 8.78
C PHE A 53 4.22 4.96 9.81
N PRO A 54 3.54 4.74 10.95
CA PRO A 54 3.95 3.74 11.93
C PRO A 54 4.11 2.34 11.29
N GLY A 55 5.33 1.81 11.34
CA GLY A 55 5.70 0.51 10.77
C GLY A 55 6.32 0.56 9.37
N ALA A 56 6.23 1.70 8.66
CA ALA A 56 6.72 1.83 7.28
C ALA A 56 8.21 1.52 7.16
N LYS A 57 9.07 2.14 7.97
CA LYS A 57 10.53 1.91 7.93
C LYS A 57 10.97 0.47 8.19
N ARG A 58 10.11 -0.36 8.81
CA ARG A 58 10.37 -1.79 9.01
C ARG A 58 9.90 -2.63 7.82
N CYS A 59 8.82 -2.21 7.17
CA CYS A 59 8.12 -3.00 6.16
C CYS A 59 8.49 -2.63 4.72
N LEU A 60 8.83 -1.35 4.51
CA LEU A 60 9.16 -0.77 3.22
C LEU A 60 10.66 -0.47 3.15
N PRO A 61 11.20 -0.34 1.93
CA PRO A 61 12.55 0.15 1.74
C PRO A 61 12.75 1.51 2.44
N GLY A 62 13.85 1.69 3.16
CA GLY A 62 14.04 2.83 4.08
C GLY A 62 14.23 4.21 3.45
N THR A 63 14.21 4.34 2.11
CA THR A 63 14.43 5.61 1.38
C THR A 63 13.27 5.88 0.43
N ALA A 64 12.96 7.17 0.21
CA ALA A 64 11.82 7.59 -0.61
C ALA A 64 11.91 7.07 -2.05
N ASP A 65 13.10 7.10 -2.67
CA ASP A 65 13.31 6.56 -4.02
C ASP A 65 12.98 5.08 -4.13
N LYS A 66 13.38 4.29 -3.13
CA LYS A 66 13.08 2.84 -3.13
C LYS A 66 11.62 2.57 -2.81
N VAL A 67 10.97 3.41 -2.01
CA VAL A 67 9.51 3.32 -1.80
C VAL A 67 8.79 3.65 -3.10
N LYS A 68 9.23 4.68 -3.84
CA LYS A 68 8.67 5.03 -5.15
C LYS A 68 8.81 3.86 -6.13
N GLU A 69 10.01 3.29 -6.26
CA GLU A 69 10.26 2.13 -7.12
C GLU A 69 9.40 0.93 -6.71
N TRP A 70 9.22 0.70 -5.40
CA TRP A 70 8.34 -0.35 -4.88
C TRP A 70 6.87 -0.12 -5.27
N ILE A 71 6.37 1.12 -5.16
CA ILE A 71 5.01 1.48 -5.57
C ILE A 71 4.83 1.23 -7.07
N GLU A 72 5.71 1.79 -7.90
CA GLU A 72 5.64 1.65 -9.37
C GLU A 72 5.74 0.17 -9.79
N THR A 73 6.58 -0.61 -9.12
CA THR A 73 6.71 -2.06 -9.38
C THR A 73 5.41 -2.79 -9.07
N ASN A 74 4.78 -2.52 -7.93
CA ASN A 74 3.53 -3.16 -7.55
C ASN A 74 2.36 -2.74 -8.44
N GLU A 75 2.31 -1.47 -8.86
CA GLU A 75 1.30 -0.99 -9.80
C GLU A 75 1.44 -1.66 -11.17
N LYS A 76 2.68 -1.84 -11.66
CA LYS A 76 2.94 -2.45 -12.96
C LYS A 76 2.76 -3.97 -12.96
N LYS A 77 3.31 -4.65 -11.96
CA LYS A 77 3.38 -6.12 -11.91
C LYS A 77 2.22 -6.73 -11.15
N GLY A 78 1.61 -6.01 -10.22
CA GLY A 78 0.72 -6.58 -9.21
C GLY A 78 1.48 -7.08 -7.99
N ILE A 79 0.73 -7.45 -6.96
CA ILE A 79 1.24 -8.01 -5.71
C ILE A 79 1.08 -9.52 -5.78
N CYS A 80 2.17 -10.25 -5.57
CA CYS A 80 2.18 -11.70 -5.63
C CYS A 80 1.80 -12.28 -4.25
N ASP A 81 0.71 -13.03 -4.19
CA ASP A 81 0.38 -13.91 -3.06
C ASP A 81 1.07 -15.25 -3.28
N ALA A 82 2.06 -15.57 -2.44
CA ALA A 82 2.83 -16.81 -2.53
C ALA A 82 2.03 -18.03 -2.05
N ARG A 83 1.03 -17.83 -1.20
CA ARG A 83 0.15 -18.89 -0.69
C ARG A 83 -0.79 -19.42 -1.77
N THR A 84 -1.40 -18.53 -2.55
CA THR A 84 -2.33 -18.90 -3.63
C THR A 84 -1.67 -18.94 -5.00
N ARG A 85 -0.43 -18.43 -5.12
CA ARG A 85 0.28 -18.21 -6.40
C ARG A 85 -0.49 -17.29 -7.34
N THR A 86 -1.28 -16.37 -6.80
CA THR A 86 -2.05 -15.40 -7.58
C THR A 86 -1.39 -14.03 -7.58
N VAL A 87 -1.52 -13.30 -8.68
CA VAL A 87 -1.10 -11.90 -8.76
C VAL A 87 -2.34 -11.02 -8.60
N TRP A 88 -2.37 -10.22 -7.54
CA TRP A 88 -3.41 -9.21 -7.32
C TRP A 88 -3.04 -7.92 -8.03
N LYS A 89 -3.95 -7.43 -8.89
CA LYS A 89 -3.78 -6.16 -9.59
C LYS A 89 -4.81 -5.15 -9.12
N LYS A 90 -4.42 -3.87 -9.11
CA LYS A 90 -5.35 -2.77 -8.89
C LYS A 90 -6.24 -2.62 -10.12
N LYS A 91 -7.55 -2.50 -9.94
CA LYS A 91 -8.47 -2.16 -11.04
C LYS A 91 -8.21 -0.71 -11.46
N PRO A 92 -8.06 -0.40 -12.75
CA PRO A 92 -8.01 0.99 -13.17
C PRO A 92 -9.31 1.69 -12.75
N GLY A 93 -9.21 2.71 -11.90
CA GLY A 93 -10.35 3.49 -11.40
C GLY A 93 -11.09 2.91 -10.19
N SER A 94 -10.55 1.90 -9.49
CA SER A 94 -11.14 1.41 -8.22
C SER A 94 -10.06 1.13 -7.16
N ASP A 95 -10.40 1.41 -5.90
CA ASP A 95 -9.65 0.98 -4.72
C ASP A 95 -9.79 -0.53 -4.45
N GLU A 96 -10.63 -1.25 -5.21
CA GLU A 96 -10.81 -2.69 -5.09
C GLU A 96 -9.72 -3.49 -5.81
N LEU A 97 -9.12 -4.43 -5.06
CA LEU A 97 -8.25 -5.48 -5.58
C LEU A 97 -9.10 -6.53 -6.30
N PHE A 98 -8.59 -7.08 -7.39
CA PHE A 98 -9.20 -8.25 -8.01
C PHE A 98 -8.14 -9.29 -8.33
N ASP A 99 -8.51 -10.55 -8.09
CA ASP A 99 -7.69 -11.70 -8.42
C ASP A 99 -7.61 -11.83 -9.94
N THR A 100 -6.39 -11.89 -10.48
CA THR A 100 -6.19 -12.07 -11.93
C THR A 100 -6.08 -13.54 -12.32
N GLY A 101 -6.14 -14.49 -11.37
CA GLY A 101 -6.21 -15.92 -11.66
C GLY A 101 -5.05 -16.47 -12.48
N ILE A 102 -3.92 -15.78 -12.53
CA ILE A 102 -2.74 -16.26 -13.27
C ILE A 102 -1.94 -17.20 -12.36
N THR A 103 -2.28 -18.48 -12.41
CA THR A 103 -1.42 -19.58 -11.95
C THR A 103 -0.36 -19.87 -13.02
N TYR A 104 0.91 -19.77 -12.65
CA TYR A 104 2.05 -20.29 -13.43
C TYR A 104 2.18 -21.81 -13.31
#